data_AF-A0A2U0DS24-F1
#
_entry.id   AF-A0A2U0DS24-F1
#
_cell.length_a   1.000
_cell.length_b   1.000
_cell.length_c   1.000
_cell.angle_alpha   90.00
_cell.angle_beta   90.00
_cell.angle_gamma   90.00
#
_symmetry.space_group_name_H-M   'P 1'
#
loop_
_entity.id
_entity.type
_entity.pdbx_description
1 polymer ?
#
loop_
_entity_poly.entity_id
_entity_poly.type
_entity_poly.pdbx_seq_one_letter_code
_entity_poly.pdbx_strand_id
1 'polypeptide(L)'
;MNDNHQNKLFLGTGYGIVNYNGKLHGIPDLHLSYNLGTVLFIKAGSSLYHAYSLAGISMLNTCDIGIGYSKSFNNSNVQIQGFTAGITFRLTNKENVYGRLKIGF
;
A
#
# COMPACT_ATOMS: atom_id res chain seq x y z
N MET A 1 4.64 10.50 -29.28
CA MET A 1 4.65 9.76 -28.01
C MET A 1 3.25 9.90 -27.43
N ASN A 2 2.47 8.82 -27.42
CA ASN A 2 1.07 8.87 -27.01
C ASN A 2 1.01 8.53 -25.51
N ASP A 3 0.72 9.52 -24.67
CA ASP A 3 0.55 9.37 -23.22
C ASP A 3 -0.68 8.51 -22.95
N ASN A 4 -0.47 7.19 -22.99
CA ASN A 4 -1.47 6.22 -22.59
C ASN A 4 -1.74 6.47 -21.10
N HIS A 5 -2.88 7.09 -20.79
CA HIS A 5 -3.36 7.37 -19.45
C HIS A 5 -3.72 6.06 -18.73
N GLN A 6 -2.73 5.19 -18.49
CA GLN A 6 -2.88 4.05 -17.61
C GLN A 6 -3.14 4.59 -16.21
N ASN A 7 -4.27 4.22 -15.64
CA ASN A 7 -4.71 4.68 -14.33
C ASN A 7 -3.74 4.11 -13.27
N LYS A 8 -2.86 4.97 -12.74
CA LYS A 8 -1.79 4.63 -11.79
C LYS A 8 -2.22 4.77 -10.32
N LEU A 9 -3.44 5.22 -10.08
CA LEU A 9 -4.03 5.38 -8.76
C LEU A 9 -4.96 4.20 -8.45
N PHE A 10 -4.80 3.64 -7.26
CA PHE A 10 -5.54 2.47 -6.81
C PHE A 10 -6.11 2.74 -5.43
N LEU A 11 -7.42 2.55 -5.30
CA LEU A 11 -8.09 2.49 -4.01
C LEU A 11 -8.20 1.02 -3.60
N GLY A 12 -7.76 0.72 -2.40
CA GLY A 12 -7.76 -0.62 -1.84
C GLY A 12 -8.17 -0.59 -0.37
N THR A 13 -8.50 -1.77 0.12
CA THR A 13 -8.73 -2.05 1.53
C THR A 13 -7.66 -3.02 2.01
N GLY A 14 -7.22 -2.87 3.24
CA GLY A 14 -6.18 -3.71 3.82
C GLY A 14 -6.56 -4.21 5.21
N TYR A 15 -5.67 -5.03 5.74
CA TYR A 15 -5.72 -5.49 7.12
C TYR A 15 -4.30 -5.40 7.70
N GLY A 16 -4.09 -4.40 8.55
CA GLY A 16 -2.85 -4.23 9.28
C GLY A 16 -2.82 -5.08 10.54
N ILE A 17 -1.68 -5.71 10.82
CA ILE A 17 -1.45 -6.40 12.09
C ILE A 17 -0.43 -5.58 12.87
N VAL A 18 -0.80 -5.19 14.09
CA VAL A 18 0.07 -4.43 14.98
C VAL A 18 0.18 -5.14 16.32
N ASN A 19 1.37 -5.12 16.92
CA ASN A 19 1.56 -5.55 18.29
C ASN A 19 1.51 -4.30 19.19
N TYR A 20 0.51 -4.24 20.06
CA TYR A 20 0.37 -3.16 21.04
C TYR A 20 0.19 -3.78 22.43
N ASN A 21 1.01 -3.36 23.39
CA ASN A 21 1.02 -3.88 24.77
C ASN A 21 1.07 -5.42 24.85
N GLY A 22 1.83 -6.06 23.96
CA GLY A 22 1.99 -7.53 23.93
C GLY A 22 0.79 -8.28 23.34
N LYS A 23 -0.20 -7.57 22.80
CA LYS A 23 -1.36 -8.17 22.11
C LYS A 23 -1.30 -7.86 20.63
N LEU A 24 -1.64 -8.86 19.82
CA LEU A 24 -1.81 -8.70 18.38
C LEU A 24 -3.20 -8.12 18.10
N HIS A 25 -3.23 -6.97 17.46
CA HIS A 25 -4.44 -6.30 17.01
C HIS A 25 -4.46 -6.32 15.49
N GLY A 26 -5.58 -6.76 14.93
CA GLY A 26 -5.85 -6.64 13.51
C GLY A 26 -6.75 -5.44 13.24
N ILE A 27 -6.36 -4.63 12.26
CA ILE A 27 -6.97 -3.33 12.03
C ILE A 27 -7.29 -3.22 10.54
N PRO A 28 -8.58 -3.18 10.17
CA PRO A 28 -8.94 -2.90 8.80
C PRO A 28 -8.54 -1.46 8.44
N ASP A 29 -8.03 -1.29 7.23
CA ASP A 29 -7.63 0.01 6.69
C ASP A 29 -8.21 0.23 5.29
N LEU A 30 -8.30 1.50 4.93
CA LEU A 30 -8.53 1.96 3.58
C LEU A 30 -7.26 2.67 3.11
N HIS A 31 -6.79 2.37 1.90
CA HIS A 31 -5.59 2.97 1.36
C HIS A 31 -5.69 3.36 -0.11
N LEU A 32 -4.96 4.41 -0.43
CA LEU A 32 -4.70 4.88 -1.78
C LEU A 32 -3.23 4.62 -2.10
N SER A 33 -2.97 3.95 -3.22
CA SER A 33 -1.62 3.75 -3.74
C SER A 33 -1.48 4.31 -5.14
N TYR A 34 -0.34 4.94 -5.39
CA TYR A 34 0.04 5.49 -6.68
C TYR A 34 1.34 4.84 -7.16
N ASN A 35 1.30 4.22 -8.34
CA ASN A 35 2.46 3.59 -8.94
C ASN A 35 3.25 4.62 -9.77
N LEU A 36 4.51 4.83 -9.39
CA LEU A 36 5.48 5.67 -10.07
C LEU A 36 6.26 4.81 -11.08
N GLY A 37 5.72 4.72 -12.30
CA GLY A 37 6.26 3.85 -13.33
C GLY A 37 5.88 2.38 -13.10
N THR A 38 6.80 1.46 -13.38
CA THR A 38 6.58 0.00 -13.27
C THR A 38 7.13 -0.63 -11.99
N VAL A 39 7.95 0.11 -11.23
CA VAL A 39 8.73 -0.46 -10.11
C VAL A 39 8.47 0.25 -8.79
N LEU A 40 8.19 1.55 -8.77
CA LEU A 40 8.03 2.27 -7.51
C LEU A 40 6.56 2.53 -7.19
N PHE A 41 6.22 2.59 -5.92
CA PHE A 41 4.92 3.06 -5.48
C PHE A 41 5.03 3.92 -4.23
N ILE A 42 4.05 4.81 -4.08
CA ILE A 42 3.73 5.46 -2.81
C ILE A 42 2.33 5.04 -2.40
N LYS A 43 2.10 4.91 -1.11
CA LYS A 43 0.83 4.49 -0.52
C LYS A 43 0.55 5.34 0.69
N ALA A 44 -0.68 5.78 0.83
CA ALA A 44 -1.18 6.41 2.04
C ALA A 44 -2.47 5.70 2.43
N GLY A 45 -2.63 5.41 3.72
CA GLY A 45 -3.81 4.75 4.22
C GLY A 45 -4.20 5.27 5.58
N SER A 46 -5.43 4.97 5.95
CA SER A 46 -5.94 5.25 7.28
C SER A 46 -6.82 4.12 7.76
N SER A 47 -6.84 3.98 9.07
CA SER A 47 -7.74 3.10 9.79
C SER A 47 -8.56 3.94 10.78
N LEU A 48 -9.26 3.28 11.70
CA LEU A 48 -9.94 3.95 12.82
C LEU A 48 -8.95 4.52 13.86
N TYR A 49 -7.70 4.03 13.87
CA TYR A 49 -6.75 4.28 14.98
C TYR A 49 -5.53 5.10 14.56
N HIS A 50 -5.12 5.02 13.29
CA HIS A 50 -3.92 5.67 12.78
C HIS A 50 -4.04 5.96 11.28
N ALA A 51 -3.25 6.93 10.83
CA ALA A 51 -2.91 7.10 9.42
C ALA A 51 -1.48 6.63 9.18
N TYR A 52 -1.18 6.19 7.96
CA TYR A 52 0.17 5.79 7.58
C TYR A 52 0.47 6.21 6.15
N SER A 53 1.77 6.33 5.86
CA SER A 53 2.29 6.39 4.50
C SER A 53 3.39 5.36 4.34
N LEU A 54 3.46 4.72 3.18
CA LEU A 54 4.54 3.85 2.76
C LEU A 54 5.05 4.24 1.39
N ALA A 55 6.31 3.95 1.14
CA ALA A 55 6.89 3.93 -0.18
C ALA A 55 7.66 2.62 -0.36
N GLY A 56 7.78 2.16 -1.60
CA GLY A 56 8.46 0.90 -1.84
C GLY A 56 8.48 0.48 -3.29
N ILE A 57 8.73 -0.81 -3.46
CA ILE A 57 8.83 -1.45 -4.76
C ILE A 57 7.58 -2.29 -5.06
N SER A 58 7.06 -2.15 -6.27
CA SER A 58 6.01 -2.95 -6.84
C SER A 58 6.64 -4.02 -7.72
N MET A 59 6.45 -5.28 -7.34
CA MET A 59 6.87 -6.45 -8.10
C MET A 59 5.74 -6.83 -9.06
N LEU A 60 5.98 -6.62 -10.36
CA LEU A 60 5.08 -6.99 -11.45
C LEU A 60 3.68 -6.34 -11.36
N ASN A 61 3.55 -5.21 -10.64
CA ASN A 61 2.27 -4.56 -10.30
C ASN A 61 1.26 -5.48 -9.55
N THR A 62 1.70 -6.63 -9.03
CA THR A 62 0.87 -7.60 -8.29
C THR A 62 1.17 -7.59 -6.80
N CYS A 63 2.43 -7.40 -6.42
CA CYS A 63 2.86 -7.40 -5.03
C CYS A 63 3.64 -6.12 -4.74
N ASP A 64 3.16 -5.31 -3.81
CA ASP A 64 3.82 -4.10 -3.34
C ASP A 64 4.48 -4.38 -1.99
N ILE A 65 5.79 -4.16 -1.88
CA ILE A 65 6.54 -4.25 -0.63
C ILE A 65 7.12 -2.89 -0.32
N GLY A 66 6.80 -2.34 0.85
CA GLY A 66 7.24 -1.01 1.23
C GLY A 66 7.45 -0.83 2.72
N ILE A 67 8.12 0.28 3.03
CA ILE A 67 8.35 0.76 4.39
C ILE A 67 7.82 2.18 4.50
N GLY A 68 7.54 2.62 5.71
CA GLY A 68 7.05 3.96 5.93
C GLY A 68 6.82 4.28 7.39
N TYR A 69 5.90 5.21 7.64
CA TYR A 69 5.65 5.73 8.97
C TYR A 69 4.15 5.82 9.26
N SER A 70 3.79 5.48 10.48
CA SER A 70 2.42 5.50 11.00
C SER A 70 2.30 6.59 12.06
N LYS A 71 1.19 7.31 12.06
CA LYS A 71 0.85 8.30 13.08
C LYS A 71 -0.52 7.99 13.66
N SER A 72 -0.55 7.80 14.98
CA SER A 72 -1.78 7.57 15.73
C SER A 72 -2.68 8.80 15.72
N PHE A 73 -3.99 8.59 15.72
CA PHE A 73 -4.94 9.65 16.01
C PHE A 73 -5.04 9.90 17.53
N ASN A 74 -5.26 11.16 17.92
CA ASN A 74 -5.26 11.57 19.33
C ASN A 74 -6.34 10.88 20.19
N ASN A 75 -7.44 10.42 19.59
CA ASN A 75 -8.57 9.78 20.29
C ASN A 75 -8.60 8.25 20.11
N SER A 76 -7.46 7.63 19.80
CA SER A 76 -7.36 6.18 19.60
C SER A 76 -6.99 5.45 20.89
N ASN A 77 -7.73 4.39 21.24
CA ASN A 77 -7.37 3.47 22.33
C ASN A 77 -6.10 2.64 22.03
N VAL A 78 -5.67 2.59 20.75
CA VAL A 78 -4.47 1.86 20.30
C VAL A 78 -3.53 2.86 19.64
N GLN A 79 -2.45 3.20 20.33
CA GLN A 79 -1.49 4.21 19.83
C GLN A 79 -0.46 3.56 18.92
N ILE A 80 -0.71 3.63 17.61
CA ILE A 80 0.19 3.06 16.58
C ILE A 80 0.97 4.21 15.96
N GLN A 81 2.21 4.38 16.40
CA GLN A 81 3.11 5.40 15.90
C GLN A 81 4.51 4.84 15.72
N GLY A 82 5.12 5.10 14.57
CA GLY A 82 6.46 4.64 14.26
C GLY A 82 6.59 4.03 12.88
N PHE A 83 7.73 3.39 12.64
CA PHE A 83 8.03 2.73 11.39
C PHE A 83 7.08 1.57 11.12
N THR A 84 6.64 1.45 9.88
CA THR A 84 5.78 0.36 9.40
C THR A 84 6.38 -0.28 8.17
N ALA A 85 6.18 -1.58 8.03
CA ALA A 85 6.47 -2.35 6.83
C ALA A 85 5.16 -2.97 6.34
N GLY A 86 4.93 -2.94 5.04
CA GLY A 86 3.69 -3.39 4.44
C GLY A 86 3.94 -4.23 3.21
N ILE A 87 3.16 -5.30 3.09
CA ILE A 87 3.03 -6.10 1.87
C ILE A 87 1.59 -5.95 1.39
N THR A 88 1.38 -5.74 0.10
CA THR A 88 0.04 -5.65 -0.47
C THR A 88 -0.05 -6.44 -1.74
N PHE A 89 -1.00 -7.36 -1.78
CA PHE A 89 -1.34 -8.11 -2.97
C PHE A 89 -2.48 -7.40 -3.71
N ARG A 90 -2.30 -7.21 -5.01
CA ARG A 90 -3.26 -6.54 -5.87
C ARG A 90 -3.93 -7.55 -6.77
N LEU A 91 -5.24 -7.70 -6.59
CA LEU A 91 -6.09 -8.45 -7.48
C LEU A 91 -6.84 -7.45 -8.36
N THR A 92 -6.56 -7.43 -9.67
CA THR A 92 -7.34 -6.66 -10.64
C THR A 92 -7.62 -7.51 -11.88
N ASN A 93 -8.84 -7.39 -12.41
CA ASN A 93 -9.23 -8.04 -13.67
C ASN A 93 -8.80 -7.21 -14.90
N LYS A 94 -8.04 -6.12 -14.69
CA LYS A 94 -7.54 -5.27 -15.76
C LYS A 94 -6.10 -5.66 -16.11
N GLU A 95 -5.95 -6.45 -17.18
CA GLU A 95 -4.64 -6.88 -17.71
C GLU A 95 -3.70 -5.71 -18.02
N ASN A 96 -4.24 -4.53 -18.36
CA ASN A 96 -3.47 -3.35 -18.76
C ASN A 96 -2.86 -2.57 -17.58
N VAL A 97 -3.11 -2.99 -16.35
CA VAL A 97 -2.49 -2.43 -15.13
C VAL A 97 -1.21 -3.17 -14.79
N TYR A 98 -1.15 -4.46 -15.09
CA TYR A 98 0.06 -5.26 -14.92
C TYR A 98 1.02 -4.90 -16.05
N GLY A 99 2.16 -4.30 -15.72
CA GLY A 99 3.18 -4.01 -16.73
C GLY A 99 3.51 -5.31 -17.47
N ARG A 100 3.18 -5.39 -18.76
CA ARG A 100 3.52 -6.56 -19.58
C ARG A 100 5.04 -6.72 -19.50
N LEU A 101 5.50 -7.80 -18.90
CA LEU A 101 6.87 -8.29 -19.04
C LEU A 101 7.08 -8.51 -20.54
N LYS A 102 7.66 -7.53 -21.24
CA LYS A 102 8.27 -7.77 -22.54
C LYS A 102 9.53 -8.58 -22.29
N ILE A 103 9.37 -9.90 -22.19
CA ILE A 103 10.47 -10.83 -22.37
C ILE A 103 10.70 -10.87 -23.88
N GLY A 104 11.55 -9.99 -24.38
CA GLY A 104 12.03 -10.04 -25.75
C GLY A 104 13.21 -10.98 -25.81
N PHE A 105 13.09 -12.01 -26.65
CA PHE A 105 14.23 -12.59 -27.37
C PHE A 105 14.22 -11.99 -28.78
#